data_AF-A0A7W0WP89-F1
#
_entry.id   AF-A0A7W0WP89-F1
#
_cell.length_a   1.000
_cell.length_b   1.000
_cell.length_c   1.000
_cell.angle_alpha   90.00
_cell.angle_beta   90.00
_cell.angle_gamma   90.00
#
_symmetry.space_group_name_H-M   'P 1'
#
loop_
_entity.id
_entity.type
_entity.pdbx_description
1 polymer ?
#
loop_
_entity_poly.entity_id
_entity_poly.type
_entity_poly.pdbx_seq_one_letter_code
_entity_poly.pdbx_strand_id
1 'polypeptide(L)'
;MLASLVFVFATSGIASAETCEQEAAELHEHLERESVRASRWTTIWAILFGAAVVGQVTLLVAEVNPTGGEFDQDTKETLIVGASKATLAVGSKVILPLRIPVPSRTADACADVKALRLALTDAAKREKRSFWLTHLGGTAINIAGATILTIRRSLKVGAISFAVSYPIGPASAYTQPRRSWKLYREKQPQWVVGATATDDGGQLWIGGQW
;
A
#
# COMPACT_ATOMS: atom_id res chain seq x y z
N MET A 1 -50.17 20.84 -19.52
CA MET A 1 -49.18 20.20 -20.41
C MET A 1 -47.95 21.09 -20.46
N LEU A 2 -46.94 20.80 -19.63
CA LEU A 2 -45.68 21.57 -19.55
C LEU A 2 -44.61 20.84 -20.36
N ALA A 3 -44.19 21.43 -21.48
CA ALA A 3 -43.13 20.91 -22.33
C ALA A 3 -41.76 21.24 -21.68
N SER A 4 -41.02 20.22 -21.28
CA SER A 4 -39.64 20.37 -20.82
C SER A 4 -38.70 20.32 -22.02
N LEU A 5 -38.07 21.47 -22.33
CA LEU A 5 -37.02 21.61 -23.33
C LEU A 5 -35.66 21.31 -22.65
N VAL A 6 -35.03 20.20 -23.01
CA VAL A 6 -33.66 19.88 -22.61
C VAL A 6 -32.72 20.36 -23.71
N PHE A 7 -31.99 21.45 -23.46
CA PHE A 7 -30.90 21.89 -24.33
C PHE A 7 -29.62 21.13 -23.97
N VAL A 8 -29.16 20.27 -24.86
CA VAL A 8 -27.83 19.66 -24.81
C VAL A 8 -26.90 20.52 -25.66
N PHE A 9 -26.07 21.34 -25.02
CA PHE A 9 -24.99 22.04 -25.71
C PHE A 9 -23.77 21.11 -25.86
N ALA A 10 -23.52 20.67 -27.09
CA ALA A 10 -22.30 19.95 -27.45
C ALA A 10 -21.26 20.97 -27.98
N THR A 11 -20.32 21.39 -27.13
CA THR A 11 -19.15 22.17 -27.57
C THR A 11 -18.06 21.21 -28.06
N SER A 12 -17.83 21.20 -29.37
CA SER A 12 -16.78 20.37 -30.00
C SER A 12 -15.62 21.25 -30.47
N GLY A 13 -14.38 20.93 -30.10
CA GLY A 13 -13.35 20.82 -31.13
C GLY A 13 -11.95 21.46 -30.99
N ILE A 14 -11.62 22.31 -30.01
CA ILE A 14 -10.24 22.91 -29.95
C ILE A 14 -9.52 22.65 -28.62
N ALA A 15 -10.22 22.18 -27.59
CA ALA A 15 -9.67 21.99 -26.24
C ALA A 15 -8.87 20.67 -26.03
N SER A 16 -8.29 20.05 -27.07
CA SER A 16 -7.72 18.69 -26.94
C SER A 16 -6.21 18.62 -26.70
N ALA A 17 -5.41 19.55 -27.23
CA ALA A 17 -3.94 19.47 -27.12
C ALA A 17 -3.45 20.10 -25.79
N GLU A 18 -3.95 21.29 -25.47
CA GLU A 18 -3.67 21.98 -24.20
C GLU A 18 -4.10 21.15 -22.98
N THR A 19 -5.18 20.36 -23.12
CA THR A 19 -5.62 19.43 -22.08
C THR A 19 -4.75 18.17 -21.97
N CYS A 20 -4.25 17.63 -23.09
CA CYS A 20 -3.30 16.52 -23.04
C CYS A 20 -1.97 16.93 -22.38
N GLU A 21 -1.43 18.10 -22.71
CA GLU A 21 -0.18 18.59 -22.12
C GLU A 21 -0.31 18.82 -20.61
N GLN A 22 -1.39 19.49 -20.18
CA GLN A 22 -1.66 19.71 -18.77
C GLN A 22 -1.84 18.39 -18.01
N GLU A 23 -2.68 17.48 -18.53
CA GLU A 23 -2.93 16.20 -17.86
C GLU A 23 -1.66 15.34 -17.82
N ALA A 24 -0.87 15.31 -18.89
CA ALA A 24 0.41 14.60 -18.91
C ALA A 24 1.35 15.16 -17.84
N ALA A 25 1.50 16.48 -17.76
CA ALA A 25 2.34 17.12 -16.76
C ALA A 25 1.90 16.78 -15.32
N GLU A 26 0.60 16.88 -15.02
CA GLU A 26 0.03 16.56 -13.70
C GLU A 26 0.24 15.09 -13.31
N LEU A 27 -0.06 14.16 -14.22
CA LEU A 27 0.12 12.72 -13.98
C LEU A 27 1.58 12.36 -13.80
N HIS A 28 2.47 12.97 -14.60
CA HIS A 28 3.90 12.72 -14.52
C HIS A 28 4.47 13.21 -13.18
N GLU A 29 4.15 14.45 -12.78
CA GLU A 29 4.57 15.01 -11.50
C GLU A 29 4.03 14.18 -10.30
N HIS A 30 2.78 13.71 -10.40
CA HIS A 30 2.21 12.80 -9.40
C HIS A 30 3.00 11.49 -9.29
N LEU A 31 3.27 10.82 -10.41
CA LEU A 31 3.98 9.53 -10.43
C LEU A 31 5.44 9.67 -9.99
N GLU A 32 6.14 10.74 -10.37
CA GLU A 32 7.50 11.03 -9.89
C GLU A 32 7.53 11.20 -8.36
N ARG A 33 6.61 12.02 -7.80
CA ARG A 33 6.52 12.20 -6.35
C ARG A 33 6.22 10.90 -5.62
N GLU A 34 5.27 10.10 -6.10
CA GLU A 34 4.93 8.84 -5.45
C GLU A 34 6.04 7.78 -5.63
N SER A 35 6.80 7.80 -6.74
CA SER A 35 7.99 6.96 -6.93
C SER A 35 9.07 7.25 -5.89
N VAL A 36 9.40 8.52 -5.67
CA VAL A 36 10.36 8.93 -4.63
C VAL A 36 9.87 8.52 -3.24
N ARG A 37 8.59 8.75 -2.93
CA ARG A 37 8.00 8.37 -1.64
C ARG A 37 8.00 6.86 -1.41
N ALA A 38 7.67 6.07 -2.43
CA ALA A 38 7.65 4.61 -2.37
C ALA A 38 9.06 4.04 -2.17
N SER A 39 10.04 4.58 -2.89
CA SER A 39 11.45 4.23 -2.73
C SER A 39 11.93 4.56 -1.30
N ARG A 40 11.67 5.79 -0.83
CA ARG A 40 12.04 6.23 0.53
C ARG A 40 11.39 5.37 1.61
N TRP A 41 10.09 5.09 1.50
CA TRP A 41 9.38 4.22 2.44
C TRP A 41 9.97 2.80 2.45
N THR A 42 10.24 2.22 1.28
CA THR A 42 10.84 0.89 1.17
C THR A 42 12.21 0.84 1.85
N THR A 43 13.06 1.84 1.57
CA THR A 43 14.41 1.95 2.16
C THR A 43 14.36 2.13 3.68
N ILE A 44 13.53 3.04 4.18
CA ILE A 44 13.40 3.28 5.63
C ILE A 44 13.00 1.98 6.35
N TRP A 45 11.97 1.29 5.86
CA TRP A 45 11.53 0.06 6.49
C TRP A 45 12.53 -1.08 6.34
N ALA A 46 13.23 -1.18 5.20
CA ALA A 46 14.31 -2.15 5.03
C ALA A 46 15.43 -1.92 6.06
N ILE A 47 15.84 -0.66 6.29
CA ILE A 47 16.86 -0.30 7.29
C ILE A 47 16.36 -0.63 8.71
N LEU A 48 15.13 -0.25 9.06
CA LEU A 48 14.56 -0.53 10.39
C LEU A 48 14.50 -2.04 10.66
N PHE A 49 14.04 -2.84 9.70
CA PHE A 49 14.03 -4.30 9.85
C PHE A 49 15.44 -4.87 9.87
N GLY A 50 16.38 -4.34 9.08
CA GLY A 50 17.78 -4.75 9.09
C GLY A 50 18.45 -4.47 10.44
N ALA A 51 18.23 -3.28 11.01
CA ALA A 51 18.69 -2.91 12.34
C ALA A 51 18.08 -3.83 13.41
N ALA A 52 16.81 -4.21 13.27
CA ALA A 52 16.19 -5.18 14.16
C ALA A 52 16.84 -6.57 14.06
N VAL A 53 17.15 -7.06 12.84
CA VAL A 53 17.90 -8.32 12.67
C VAL A 53 19.25 -8.24 13.37
N VAL A 54 20.04 -7.21 13.08
CA VAL A 54 21.37 -7.03 13.67
C VAL A 54 21.28 -6.93 15.18
N GLY A 55 20.37 -6.13 15.73
CA GLY A 55 20.18 -5.98 17.17
C GLY A 55 19.85 -7.30 17.86
N GLN A 56 18.90 -8.08 17.30
CA GLN A 56 18.49 -9.37 17.87
C GLN A 56 19.62 -10.40 17.79
N VAL A 57 20.37 -10.46 16.69
CA VAL A 57 21.53 -11.36 16.54
C VAL A 57 22.67 -10.97 17.46
N THR A 58 22.97 -9.67 17.59
CA THR A 58 24.00 -9.19 18.50
C THR A 58 23.69 -9.55 19.95
N LEU A 59 22.44 -9.34 20.40
CA LEU A 59 22.01 -9.74 21.74
C LEU A 59 22.11 -11.26 21.94
N LEU A 60 21.79 -12.04 20.91
CA LEU A 60 21.87 -13.51 20.94
C LEU A 60 23.31 -13.99 21.06
N VAL A 61 24.24 -13.40 20.32
CA VAL A 61 25.67 -13.75 20.34
C VAL A 61 26.36 -13.27 21.61
N ALA A 62 25.96 -12.11 22.12
CA ALA A 62 26.50 -11.55 23.36
C ALA A 62 25.88 -12.18 24.62
N GLU A 63 24.90 -13.08 24.46
CA GLU A 63 24.14 -13.69 25.56
C GLU A 63 23.58 -12.63 26.54
N VAL A 64 23.03 -11.54 25.99
CA VAL A 64 22.47 -10.42 26.78
C VAL A 64 20.95 -10.54 26.84
N ASN A 65 20.41 -10.54 28.06
CA ASN A 65 18.97 -10.43 28.28
C ASN A 65 18.52 -8.95 28.28
N PRO A 66 17.74 -8.49 27.29
CA PRO A 66 17.32 -7.09 27.20
C PRO A 66 16.32 -6.69 28.29
N THR A 67 15.70 -7.64 28.99
CA THR A 67 14.78 -7.38 30.10
C THR A 67 15.45 -7.42 31.47
N GLY A 68 16.77 -7.63 31.51
CA GLY A 68 17.53 -7.86 32.73
C GLY A 68 17.45 -9.31 33.19
N GLY A 69 18.39 -9.72 34.05
CA GLY A 69 18.51 -11.09 34.54
C GLY A 69 19.45 -11.96 33.68
N GLU A 70 19.46 -13.26 33.98
CA GLU A 70 20.31 -14.23 33.29
C GLU A 70 19.81 -14.50 31.86
N PHE A 71 20.75 -14.88 30.99
CA PHE A 71 20.43 -15.29 29.62
C PHE A 71 19.95 -16.73 29.62
N ASP A 72 18.64 -16.89 29.50
CA ASP A 72 17.97 -18.18 29.53
C ASP A 72 17.50 -18.65 28.14
N GLN A 73 16.91 -19.86 28.11
CA GLN A 73 16.39 -20.42 26.86
C GLN A 73 15.15 -19.67 26.33
N ASP A 74 14.35 -19.02 27.21
CA ASP A 74 13.22 -18.17 26.79
C ASP A 74 13.74 -16.97 25.97
N THR A 75 14.77 -16.31 26.48
CA THR A 75 15.44 -15.18 25.84
C THR A 75 16.06 -15.61 24.52
N LYS A 76 16.82 -16.70 24.52
CA LYS A 76 17.44 -17.25 23.31
C LYS A 76 16.41 -17.51 22.20
N GLU A 77 15.32 -18.22 22.50
CA GLU A 77 14.29 -18.53 21.50
C GLU A 77 13.54 -17.29 21.03
N THR A 78 13.27 -16.34 21.94
CA THR A 78 12.64 -15.06 21.61
C THR A 78 13.49 -14.26 20.63
N LEU A 79 14.80 -14.18 20.86
CA LEU A 79 15.74 -13.47 19.97
C LEU A 79 15.83 -14.15 18.60
N ILE A 80 15.89 -15.48 18.53
CA ILE A 80 15.91 -16.24 17.27
C ILE A 80 14.64 -16.01 16.47
N VAL A 81 13.47 -16.13 17.10
CA VAL A 81 12.17 -15.91 16.44
C VAL A 81 12.06 -14.45 15.99
N GLY A 82 12.47 -13.50 16.82
CA GLY A 82 12.52 -12.07 16.49
C GLY A 82 13.39 -11.78 15.27
N ALA A 83 14.64 -12.27 15.28
CA ALA A 83 15.57 -12.13 14.16
C ALA A 83 15.03 -12.75 12.86
N SER A 84 14.39 -13.93 12.96
CA SER A 84 13.79 -14.61 11.81
C SER A 84 12.64 -13.80 11.20
N LYS A 85 11.73 -13.28 12.03
CA LYS A 85 10.63 -12.41 11.58
C LYS A 85 11.17 -11.14 10.90
N ALA A 86 12.16 -10.49 11.51
CA ALA A 86 12.77 -9.28 10.98
C ALA A 86 13.49 -9.56 9.64
N THR A 87 14.14 -10.72 9.49
CA THR A 87 14.78 -11.15 8.25
C THR A 87 13.77 -11.32 7.11
N LEU A 88 12.62 -11.97 7.39
CA LEU A 88 11.53 -12.07 6.41
C LEU A 88 11.00 -10.68 6.01
N ALA A 89 10.91 -9.75 6.97
CA ALA A 89 10.49 -8.39 6.70
C ALA A 89 11.50 -7.64 5.81
N VAL A 90 12.81 -7.76 6.06
CA VAL A 90 13.86 -7.26 5.14
C VAL A 90 13.70 -7.88 3.76
N GLY A 91 13.57 -9.21 3.68
CA GLY A 91 13.38 -9.95 2.44
C GLY A 91 12.19 -9.43 1.63
N SER A 92 11.08 -9.10 2.30
CA SER A 92 9.90 -8.51 1.64
C SER A 92 10.21 -7.18 0.96
N LYS A 93 11.07 -6.33 1.54
CA LYS A 93 11.45 -5.03 0.97
C LYS A 93 12.50 -5.14 -0.12
N VAL A 94 13.33 -6.18 -0.09
CA VAL A 94 14.36 -6.42 -1.10
C VAL A 94 13.79 -7.13 -2.34
N ILE A 95 12.97 -8.16 -2.13
CA ILE A 95 12.43 -9.01 -3.21
C ILE A 95 11.20 -8.35 -3.86
N LEU A 96 10.33 -7.75 -3.04
CA LEU A 96 9.07 -7.12 -3.51
C LEU A 96 9.00 -5.64 -3.09
N PRO A 97 9.99 -4.80 -3.49
CA PRO A 97 9.95 -3.38 -3.20
C PRO A 97 8.73 -2.74 -3.86
N LEU A 98 8.11 -1.78 -3.17
CA LEU A 98 7.09 -0.94 -3.79
C LEU A 98 7.78 0.01 -4.77
N ARG A 99 7.60 -0.26 -6.07
CA ARG A 99 8.12 0.56 -7.17
C ARG A 99 6.95 1.12 -7.97
N ILE A 100 6.98 2.44 -8.18
CA ILE A 100 6.01 3.16 -8.99
C ILE A 100 6.66 3.41 -10.35
N PRO A 101 6.10 2.89 -11.46
CA PRO A 101 6.63 3.16 -12.78
C PRO A 101 6.37 4.61 -13.19
N VAL A 102 7.37 5.26 -13.76
CA VAL A 102 7.26 6.61 -14.37
C VAL A 102 7.69 6.48 -15.83
N PRO A 103 6.75 6.46 -16.79
CA PRO A 103 7.08 6.47 -18.21
C PRO A 103 7.93 7.69 -18.57
N SER A 104 8.90 7.53 -19.46
CA SER A 104 9.67 8.66 -20.02
C SER A 104 8.76 9.56 -20.85
N ARG A 105 9.03 10.87 -20.85
CA ARG A 105 8.31 11.85 -21.66
C ARG A 105 8.61 11.65 -23.15
N THR A 106 7.61 11.81 -24.00
CA THR A 106 7.76 11.78 -25.46
C THR A 106 7.38 13.14 -26.07
N ALA A 107 7.52 13.28 -27.39
CA ALA A 107 7.09 14.48 -28.10
C ALA A 107 5.56 14.55 -28.31
N ASP A 108 4.82 13.47 -28.06
CA ASP A 108 3.37 13.40 -28.20
C ASP A 108 2.70 13.34 -26.82
N ALA A 109 2.20 14.49 -26.36
CA ALA A 109 1.56 14.60 -25.05
C ALA A 109 0.33 13.70 -24.89
N CYS A 110 -0.45 13.47 -25.96
CA CYS A 110 -1.63 12.62 -25.88
C CYS A 110 -1.25 11.13 -25.79
N ALA A 111 -0.15 10.72 -26.45
CA ALA A 111 0.43 9.39 -26.25
C ALA A 111 0.94 9.21 -24.81
N ASP A 112 1.59 10.24 -24.25
CA ASP A 112 2.06 10.25 -22.87
C ASP A 112 0.91 10.10 -21.87
N VAL A 113 -0.21 10.80 -22.04
CA VAL A 113 -1.40 10.65 -21.16
C VAL A 113 -1.84 9.19 -21.08
N LYS A 114 -1.91 8.49 -22.22
CA LYS A 114 -2.31 7.07 -22.24
C LYS A 114 -1.32 6.21 -21.44
N ALA A 115 -0.02 6.40 -21.65
CA ALA A 115 1.02 5.67 -20.93
C ALA A 115 0.99 5.97 -19.42
N LEU A 116 0.81 7.24 -19.05
CA LEU A 116 0.76 7.72 -17.67
C LEU A 116 -0.49 7.22 -16.94
N ARG A 117 -1.66 7.16 -17.58
CA ARG A 117 -2.88 6.56 -17.01
C ARG A 117 -2.72 5.06 -16.75
N LEU A 118 -2.05 4.34 -17.66
CA LEU A 118 -1.70 2.93 -17.46
C LEU A 118 -0.73 2.77 -16.28
N ALA A 119 0.30 3.62 -16.19
CA ALA A 119 1.24 3.63 -15.08
C ALA A 119 0.56 3.95 -13.74
N LEU A 120 -0.38 4.91 -13.70
CA LEU A 120 -1.20 5.20 -12.52
C LEU A 120 -2.03 3.99 -12.09
N THR A 121 -2.61 3.27 -13.05
CA THR A 121 -3.38 2.05 -12.77
C THR A 121 -2.50 0.95 -12.18
N ASP A 122 -1.30 0.73 -12.73
CA ASP A 122 -0.33 -0.23 -12.20
C ASP A 122 0.15 0.17 -10.80
N ALA A 123 0.50 1.44 -10.62
CA ALA A 123 0.88 2.02 -9.34
C ALA A 123 -0.18 1.79 -8.25
N ALA A 124 -1.45 2.08 -8.56
CA ALA A 124 -2.58 1.85 -7.66
C ALA A 124 -2.72 0.37 -7.25
N LYS A 125 -2.58 -0.56 -8.19
CA LYS A 125 -2.63 -2.00 -7.92
C LYS A 125 -1.46 -2.44 -7.05
N ARG A 126 -0.24 -1.94 -7.31
CA ARG A 126 0.96 -2.22 -6.51
C ARG A 126 0.85 -1.68 -5.09
N GLU A 127 0.40 -0.44 -4.93
CA GLU A 127 0.18 0.18 -3.62
C GLU A 127 -0.85 -0.61 -2.80
N LYS A 128 -1.99 -0.98 -3.40
CA LYS A 128 -3.02 -1.81 -2.75
C LYS A 128 -2.47 -3.18 -2.36
N ARG A 129 -1.77 -3.86 -3.27
CA ARG A 129 -1.18 -5.18 -3.00
C ARG A 129 -0.13 -5.09 -1.89
N SER A 130 0.77 -4.11 -1.95
CA SER A 130 1.81 -3.89 -0.94
C SER A 130 1.20 -3.61 0.44
N PHE A 131 0.12 -2.82 0.50
CA PHE A 131 -0.58 -2.53 1.75
C PHE A 131 -1.10 -3.82 2.39
N TRP A 132 -1.85 -4.62 1.64
CA TRP A 132 -2.44 -5.85 2.17
C TRP A 132 -1.41 -6.92 2.48
N LEU A 133 -0.35 -7.06 1.66
CA LEU A 133 0.76 -7.95 1.96
C LEU A 133 1.49 -7.54 3.24
N THR A 134 1.77 -6.24 3.42
CA THR A 134 2.45 -5.75 4.63
C THR A 134 1.56 -5.91 5.86
N HIS A 135 0.27 -5.60 5.74
CA HIS A 135 -0.66 -5.66 6.85
C HIS A 135 -0.99 -7.12 7.24
N LEU A 136 -1.58 -7.89 6.33
CA LEU A 136 -2.02 -9.26 6.61
C LEU A 136 -0.85 -10.24 6.68
N GLY A 137 0.14 -10.10 5.79
CA GLY A 137 1.34 -10.93 5.84
C GLY A 137 2.14 -10.67 7.12
N GLY A 138 2.27 -9.41 7.53
CA GLY A 138 2.86 -9.03 8.82
C GLY A 138 2.10 -9.63 10.00
N THR A 139 0.77 -9.54 10.02
CA THR A 139 -0.06 -10.16 11.07
C THR A 139 0.11 -11.68 11.10
N ALA A 140 0.09 -12.36 9.96
CA ALA A 140 0.27 -13.80 9.88
C ALA A 140 1.63 -14.26 10.44
N ILE A 141 2.71 -13.58 10.08
CA ILE A 141 4.06 -13.84 10.60
C ILE A 141 4.13 -13.62 12.13
N ASN A 142 3.48 -12.57 12.61
CA ASN A 142 3.42 -12.28 14.05
C ASN A 142 2.69 -13.37 14.82
N ILE A 143 1.52 -13.80 14.34
CA ILE A 143 0.75 -14.91 14.91
C ILE A 143 1.60 -16.18 14.89
N ALA A 144 2.18 -16.55 13.75
CA ALA A 144 2.97 -17.76 13.60
C ALA A 144 4.14 -17.81 14.60
N GLY A 145 4.93 -16.74 14.72
CA GLY A 145 6.04 -16.74 15.67
C GLY A 145 5.60 -16.65 17.13
N ALA A 146 4.47 -15.99 17.44
CA ALA A 146 3.89 -16.02 18.78
C ALA A 146 3.41 -17.43 19.16
N THR A 147 2.77 -18.13 18.23
CA THR A 147 2.36 -19.53 18.40
C THR A 147 3.56 -20.45 18.63
N ILE A 148 4.65 -20.30 17.86
CA ILE A 148 5.88 -21.06 18.06
C ILE A 148 6.43 -20.84 19.49
N LEU A 149 6.49 -19.60 19.95
CA LEU A 149 6.97 -19.28 21.31
C LEU A 149 6.02 -19.79 22.40
N THR A 150 4.70 -19.75 22.16
CA THR A 150 3.71 -20.31 23.09
C THR A 150 3.89 -21.82 23.25
N ILE A 151 4.09 -22.55 22.15
CA ILE A 151 4.25 -24.02 22.17
C ILE A 151 5.59 -24.41 22.83
N ARG A 152 6.67 -23.70 22.51
CA ARG A 152 8.02 -24.09 22.96
C ARG A 152 8.37 -23.59 24.35
N ARG A 153 7.80 -22.46 24.79
CA ARG A 153 8.12 -21.80 26.05
C ARG A 153 6.87 -21.67 26.93
N SER A 154 6.06 -20.64 26.69
CA SER A 154 4.83 -20.39 27.44
C SER A 154 3.93 -19.38 26.73
N LEU A 155 2.63 -19.40 27.06
CA LEU A 155 1.66 -18.42 26.55
C LEU A 155 2.08 -16.98 26.87
N LYS A 156 2.68 -16.73 28.04
CA LYS A 156 3.15 -15.39 28.44
C LYS A 156 4.23 -14.88 27.48
N VAL A 157 5.23 -15.71 27.15
CA VAL A 157 6.32 -15.35 26.22
C VAL A 157 5.77 -15.09 24.81
N GLY A 158 4.89 -15.98 24.32
CA GLY A 158 4.25 -15.80 23.03
C GLY A 158 3.40 -14.52 22.96
N ALA A 159 2.63 -14.22 24.00
CA ALA A 159 1.80 -13.02 24.08
C ALA A 159 2.64 -11.73 24.14
N ILE A 160 3.71 -11.69 24.93
CA ILE A 160 4.64 -10.55 24.97
C ILE A 160 5.29 -10.34 23.61
N SER A 161 5.77 -11.42 22.97
CA SER A 161 6.35 -11.34 21.62
C SER A 161 5.35 -10.73 20.64
N PHE A 162 4.11 -11.22 20.62
CA PHE A 162 3.06 -10.68 19.77
C PHE A 162 2.78 -9.20 20.06
N ALA A 163 2.60 -8.83 21.33
CA ALA A 163 2.27 -7.46 21.73
C ALA A 163 3.35 -6.45 21.30
N VAL A 164 4.63 -6.84 21.39
CA VAL A 164 5.75 -5.98 21.00
C VAL A 164 5.90 -5.90 19.48
N SER A 165 5.76 -7.03 18.76
CA SER A 165 6.05 -7.05 17.32
C SER A 165 4.86 -6.77 16.41
N TYR A 166 3.62 -6.97 16.89
CA TYR A 166 2.41 -6.74 16.11
C TYR A 166 2.28 -5.30 15.59
N PRO A 167 2.46 -4.23 16.41
CA PRO A 167 2.24 -2.85 15.96
C PRO A 167 3.14 -2.40 14.80
N ILE A 168 4.30 -3.05 14.64
CA ILE A 168 5.28 -2.71 13.59
C ILE A 168 4.70 -2.95 12.18
N GLY A 169 3.93 -4.04 12.01
CA GLY A 169 3.30 -4.37 10.73
C GLY A 169 2.28 -3.32 10.27
N PRO A 170 1.26 -2.99 11.08
CA PRO A 170 0.36 -1.88 10.85
C PRO A 170 1.09 -0.55 10.67
N ALA A 171 2.07 -0.21 11.52
CA ALA A 171 2.83 1.03 11.36
C ALA A 171 3.49 1.11 9.96
N SER A 172 4.09 0.01 9.48
CA SER A 172 4.64 -0.05 8.12
C SER A 172 3.56 0.11 7.05
N ALA A 173 2.47 -0.65 7.15
CA ALA A 173 1.39 -0.61 6.17
C ALA A 173 0.71 0.77 6.08
N TYR A 174 0.43 1.41 7.22
CA TYR A 174 -0.32 2.68 7.26
C TYR A 174 0.54 3.90 6.90
N THR A 175 1.87 3.81 7.08
CA THR A 175 2.82 4.84 6.61
C THR A 175 3.18 4.70 5.12
N GLN A 176 2.73 3.64 4.46
CA GLN A 176 2.98 3.43 3.03
C GLN A 176 2.31 4.54 2.19
N PRO A 177 2.99 5.07 1.15
CA PRO A 177 2.33 5.90 0.15
C PRO A 177 1.19 5.13 -0.54
N ARG A 178 0.06 5.83 -0.69
CA ARG A 178 -1.22 5.30 -1.20
C ARG A 178 -1.94 6.32 -2.10
N ARG A 179 -1.24 7.37 -2.56
CA ARG A 179 -1.90 8.47 -3.27
C ARG A 179 -2.30 8.05 -4.67
N SER A 180 -1.54 7.17 -5.33
CA SER A 180 -1.91 6.63 -6.65
C SER A 180 -3.15 5.76 -6.56
N TRP A 181 -3.29 4.94 -5.51
CA TRP A 181 -4.49 4.16 -5.26
C TRP A 181 -5.71 5.04 -4.96
N LYS A 182 -5.53 6.12 -4.19
CA LYS A 182 -6.60 7.10 -3.96
C LYS A 182 -7.01 7.79 -5.26
N LEU A 183 -6.06 8.36 -6.00
CA LEU A 183 -6.29 9.08 -7.25
C LEU A 183 -6.92 8.17 -8.32
N TYR A 184 -6.46 6.92 -8.43
CA TYR A 184 -7.07 5.93 -9.32
C TYR A 184 -8.55 5.72 -8.98
N ARG A 185 -8.91 5.57 -7.69
CA ARG A 185 -10.33 5.43 -7.31
C ARG A 185 -11.15 6.66 -7.61
N GLU A 186 -10.59 7.85 -7.42
CA GLU A 186 -11.26 9.13 -7.73
C GLU A 186 -11.48 9.30 -9.24
N LYS A 187 -10.55 8.84 -10.08
CA LYS A 187 -10.64 8.86 -11.55
C LYS A 187 -11.35 7.65 -12.16
N GLN A 188 -11.77 6.66 -11.37
CA GLN A 188 -12.54 5.53 -11.87
C GLN A 188 -13.98 5.98 -12.11
N PRO A 189 -14.60 5.59 -13.24
CA PRO A 189 -16.00 5.88 -13.50
C PRO A 189 -16.83 5.34 -12.34
N GLN A 190 -17.51 6.24 -11.64
CA GLN A 190 -18.43 5.85 -10.57
C GLN A 190 -19.75 5.50 -11.24
N TRP A 191 -20.14 4.23 -11.13
CA TRP A 191 -21.46 3.77 -11.53
C TRP A 191 -22.44 4.12 -10.41
N VAL A 192 -23.42 4.96 -10.73
CA VAL A 192 -24.52 5.29 -9.84
C VAL A 192 -25.72 4.45 -10.27
N VAL A 193 -26.20 3.62 -9.35
CA VAL A 193 -27.48 2.92 -9.52
C VAL A 193 -28.54 3.77 -8.83
N GLY A 194 -29.53 4.23 -9.59
CA GLY A 194 -30.66 4.99 -9.08
C GLY A 194 -31.96 4.23 -9.30
N ALA A 195 -32.95 4.55 -8.48
CA ALA A 195 -34.33 4.11 -8.67
C ALA A 195 -35.25 5.34 -8.64
N THR A 196 -36.21 5.38 -9.55
CA THR A 196 -37.26 6.39 -9.59
C THR A 196 -38.59 5.68 -9.53
N ALA A 197 -39.43 6.05 -8.57
CA ALA A 197 -40.83 5.61 -8.52
C ALA A 197 -41.70 6.68 -9.18
N THR A 198 -42.51 6.28 -10.15
CA THR A 198 -43.59 7.08 -10.74
C THR A 198 -44.94 6.44 -10.40
N ASP A 199 -46.03 7.16 -10.67
CA ASP A 199 -47.39 6.63 -10.47
C ASP A 199 -47.66 5.37 -11.33
N ASP A 200 -46.88 5.16 -12.40
CA ASP A 200 -46.95 4.01 -13.32
C ASP A 200 -46.01 2.85 -12.92
N GLY A 201 -45.22 2.97 -11.85
CA GLY A 201 -44.32 1.93 -11.34
C GLY A 201 -42.89 2.40 -11.02
N GLY A 202 -42.02 1.46 -10.64
CA GLY A 202 -40.61 1.73 -10.34
C GLY A 202 -39.69 1.48 -11.54
N GLN A 203 -38.81 2.43 -11.86
CA GLN A 203 -37.70 2.25 -12.79
C GLN A 203 -36.37 2.23 -12.05
N LEU A 204 -35.48 1.31 -12.45
CA LEU A 204 -34.08 1.26 -12.04
C LEU A 204 -33.22 1.78 -13.21
N TRP A 205 -32.25 2.64 -12.92
CA TRP A 205 -31.29 3.12 -13.91
C TRP A 205 -29.86 2.99 -13.41
N ILE A 206 -28.93 2.77 -14.34
CA ILE A 206 -27.49 2.74 -14.09
C ILE A 206 -26.89 3.88 -14.91
N GLY A 207 -26.35 4.88 -14.24
CA GLY A 207 -25.62 5.99 -14.84
C GLY A 207 -24.14 5.94 -14.48
N GLY A 208 -23.28 6.52 -15.31
CA GLY A 208 -21.87 6.71 -15.02
C GLY A 208 -21.49 8.18 -15.15
N GLN A 209 -20.67 8.70 -14.22
CA GLN A 209 -19.93 9.94 -14.44
C GLN A 209 -18.54 9.57 -14.96
N TRP A 210 -18.16 10.17 -16.08
CA TRP A 210 -16.85 10.05 -16.73
C TRP A 210 -16.02 11.29 -16.47
#